data_AF-U2LZH9-F1
#
_entry.id   AF-U2LZH9-F1
#
_cell.length_a   1.000
_cell.length_b   1.000
_cell.length_c   1.000
_cell.angle_alpha   90.00
_cell.angle_beta   90.00
_cell.angle_gamma   90.00
#
_symmetry.space_group_name_H-M   'P 1'
#
loop_
_entity.id
_entity.type
_entity.pdbx_description
1 polymer ?
#
loop_
_entity_poly.entity_id
_entity_poly.type
_entity_poly.pdbx_seq_one_letter_code
_entity_poly.pdbx_strand_id
1 'polypeptide(L)'
;MIEDFMYTEPKEWHKKIRTEIQHLRQAHSKAMKKNNRITSGLLDLEPAMEKRRTAALLSSLEKLNEHDRQLAGDWITLNIFSESYAPVQYDGHILTASSIWILDRLSELNVPLDKIYMLLPTDEELIDDLFEIDIWDCQYEEDLIASVEYVLRYRNQDIAPLESNGGDGERILTSNLAAEGKDHAAVPSRQKFESLLALLPQWMKDEAIAHLEACHQAWTERFFTGIGFFKGQYIDKVHNANTIRKEINEIRDKLECKAKQYMAERERLRKNRKAQIKSKPNAPINAPLMNPLRAPNLPIIFETALAYAPSPLTALINGAGDMGDAEIVSLLDKMKGLDNLHETALKELDDVIDQRGKFLYMIVHRSYLTFDFVTEYFPEELHEAMLKPVPVPDPYELCFAMLYAVETGNDIPWLYGSCIGTLSEVVDYLPWGMSDYSEMEDPYWEEVPPMSSKVPDFPDWYARDYYWKNDDEYEARNLSQIIYFI
;
A
#
# COMPACT_ATOMS: atom_id res chain seq x y z
N MET A 1 -16.67 15.81 -18.32
CA MET A 1 -16.49 15.78 -16.86
C MET A 1 -15.64 14.57 -16.56
N ILE A 2 -14.75 14.66 -15.58
CA ILE A 2 -13.99 13.53 -15.03
C ILE A 2 -14.99 12.74 -14.19
N GLU A 3 -15.20 11.47 -14.52
CA GLU A 3 -16.08 10.60 -13.72
C GLU A 3 -15.34 10.19 -12.44
N ASP A 4 -16.10 9.95 -11.37
CA ASP A 4 -15.55 9.39 -10.13
C ASP A 4 -15.29 7.89 -10.33
N PHE A 5 -14.14 7.58 -10.92
CA PHE A 5 -13.75 6.20 -11.22
C PHE A 5 -13.16 5.47 -10.01
N MET A 6 -12.71 6.17 -8.97
CA MET A 6 -11.95 5.56 -7.89
C MET A 6 -12.83 4.95 -6.79
N TYR A 7 -14.03 5.48 -6.50
CA TYR A 7 -14.70 5.13 -5.23
C TYR A 7 -16.23 4.95 -5.29
N THR A 8 -16.73 4.30 -6.33
CA THR A 8 -18.08 3.70 -6.27
C THR A 8 -18.01 2.31 -5.66
N GLU A 9 -18.88 2.02 -4.68
CA GLU A 9 -19.02 0.65 -4.15
C GLU A 9 -19.22 -0.31 -5.34
N PRO A 10 -18.38 -1.34 -5.49
CA PRO A 10 -18.55 -2.26 -6.58
C PRO A 10 -19.87 -3.00 -6.38
N LYS A 11 -20.84 -2.81 -7.28
CA LYS A 11 -22.16 -3.47 -7.25
C LYS A 11 -22.07 -5.01 -7.21
N GLU A 12 -20.93 -5.57 -7.63
CA GLU A 12 -20.63 -7.01 -7.61
C GLU A 12 -19.18 -7.24 -7.14
N TRP A 13 -18.94 -7.37 -5.83
CA TRP A 13 -17.61 -7.61 -5.26
C TRP A 13 -16.90 -8.82 -5.89
N HIS A 14 -17.62 -9.92 -6.13
CA HIS A 14 -17.11 -11.12 -6.81
C HIS A 14 -16.55 -10.84 -8.22
N LYS A 15 -17.14 -9.89 -8.94
CA LYS A 15 -16.67 -9.51 -10.28
C LYS A 15 -15.42 -8.64 -10.16
N LYS A 16 -15.42 -7.67 -9.24
CA LYS A 16 -14.26 -6.81 -8.95
C LYS A 16 -13.04 -7.64 -8.53
N ILE A 17 -13.20 -8.55 -7.57
CA ILE A 17 -12.13 -9.44 -7.10
C ILE A 17 -11.52 -10.24 -8.26
N ARG A 18 -12.35 -10.88 -9.09
CA ARG A 18 -11.88 -11.62 -10.26
C ARG A 18 -11.14 -10.75 -11.26
N THR A 19 -11.63 -9.54 -11.52
CA THR A 19 -10.97 -8.58 -12.41
C THR A 19 -9.61 -8.14 -11.87
N GLU A 20 -9.51 -7.82 -10.59
CA GLU A 20 -8.23 -7.43 -9.96
C GLU A 20 -7.21 -8.57 -9.97
N ILE A 21 -7.61 -9.80 -9.62
CA ILE A 21 -6.75 -10.99 -9.73
C ILE A 21 -6.25 -11.17 -11.17
N GLN A 22 -7.14 -11.00 -12.15
CA GLN A 22 -6.75 -11.11 -13.56
C GLN A 22 -5.75 -10.03 -13.98
N HIS A 23 -5.94 -8.79 -13.53
CA HIS A 23 -5.00 -7.70 -13.77
C HIS A 23 -3.64 -8.00 -13.13
N LEU A 24 -3.63 -8.51 -11.90
CA LEU A 24 -2.42 -8.85 -11.16
C LEU A 24 -1.64 -9.96 -11.86
N ARG A 25 -2.32 -11.02 -12.32
CA ARG A 25 -1.71 -12.08 -13.16
C ARG A 25 -1.10 -11.54 -14.46
N GLN A 26 -1.80 -10.62 -15.13
CA GLN A 26 -1.30 -10.01 -16.37
C GLN A 26 -0.09 -9.12 -16.11
N ALA A 27 -0.11 -8.32 -15.05
CA ALA A 27 0.99 -7.46 -14.63
C ALA A 27 2.22 -8.31 -14.28
N HIS A 28 2.05 -9.34 -13.45
CA HIS A 28 3.10 -10.28 -13.10
C HIS A 28 3.67 -10.99 -14.33
N SER A 29 2.83 -11.53 -15.22
CA SER A 29 3.29 -12.17 -16.47
C SER A 29 4.08 -11.22 -17.37
N LYS A 30 3.70 -9.94 -17.44
CA LYS A 30 4.46 -8.91 -18.18
C LYS A 30 5.78 -8.61 -17.49
N ALA A 31 5.80 -8.53 -16.17
CA ALA A 31 7.00 -8.26 -15.38
C ALA A 31 8.03 -9.40 -15.53
N MET A 32 7.60 -10.66 -15.40
CA MET A 32 8.42 -11.86 -15.65
C MET A 32 9.06 -11.85 -17.05
N LYS A 33 8.32 -11.43 -18.07
CA LYS A 33 8.83 -11.34 -19.46
C LYS A 33 9.86 -10.24 -19.66
N LYS A 34 9.79 -9.17 -18.85
CA LYS A 34 10.67 -7.99 -18.95
C LYS A 34 11.91 -8.14 -18.09
N ASN A 35 11.82 -8.88 -16.98
CA ASN A 35 12.89 -9.00 -15.99
C ASN A 35 13.05 -10.47 -15.58
N ASN A 36 14.10 -11.12 -16.06
CA ASN A 36 14.41 -12.53 -15.75
C ASN A 36 14.72 -12.77 -14.25
N ARG A 37 14.78 -11.72 -13.43
CA ARG A 37 15.03 -11.78 -11.98
C ARG A 37 13.77 -11.70 -11.12
N ILE A 38 12.63 -11.31 -11.69
CA ILE A 38 11.37 -11.46 -10.95
C ILE A 38 11.09 -12.94 -11.02
N THR A 39 11.16 -13.61 -9.87
CA THR A 39 10.78 -15.01 -9.77
C THR A 39 9.29 -15.08 -9.45
N SER A 40 8.64 -16.20 -9.75
CA SER A 40 7.28 -16.51 -9.23
C SER A 40 7.22 -16.55 -7.70
N GLY A 41 8.38 -16.40 -7.05
CA GLY A 41 8.73 -16.56 -5.66
C GLY A 41 8.17 -15.59 -4.65
N LEU A 42 7.68 -14.45 -5.12
CA LEU A 42 7.12 -13.47 -4.21
C LEU A 42 5.61 -13.58 -4.14
N LEU A 43 4.94 -14.25 -5.09
CA LEU A 43 3.49 -14.24 -5.18
C LEU A 43 2.80 -15.59 -4.95
N ASP A 44 1.71 -15.55 -4.21
CA ASP A 44 0.80 -16.65 -3.90
C ASP A 44 -0.44 -16.60 -4.80
N LEU A 45 -0.22 -16.99 -6.05
CA LEU A 45 -1.25 -17.06 -7.10
C LEU A 45 -1.80 -18.47 -7.32
N GLU A 46 -1.46 -19.43 -6.45
CA GLU A 46 -1.93 -20.81 -6.56
C GLU A 46 -3.46 -20.89 -6.39
N PRO A 47 -4.16 -21.75 -7.16
CA PRO A 47 -5.62 -21.80 -7.15
C PRO A 47 -6.25 -22.05 -5.77
N ALA A 48 -5.62 -22.87 -4.93
CA ALA A 48 -6.11 -23.18 -3.59
C ALA A 48 -6.10 -21.95 -2.69
N MET A 49 -4.95 -21.26 -2.61
CA MET A 49 -4.79 -20.04 -1.82
C MET A 49 -5.64 -18.89 -2.36
N GLU A 50 -5.72 -18.72 -3.68
CA GLU A 50 -6.59 -17.71 -4.30
C GLU A 50 -8.07 -17.91 -3.91
N LYS A 51 -8.52 -19.17 -3.91
CA LYS A 51 -9.88 -19.52 -3.49
C LYS A 51 -10.10 -19.20 -2.01
N ARG A 52 -9.16 -19.58 -1.14
CA ARG A 52 -9.23 -19.32 0.31
C ARG A 52 -9.20 -17.82 0.64
N ARG A 53 -8.34 -17.06 -0.03
CA ARG A 53 -8.24 -15.58 0.04
C ARG A 53 -9.50 -14.90 -0.45
N THR A 54 -10.05 -15.34 -1.59
CA THR A 54 -11.32 -14.81 -2.09
C THR A 54 -12.46 -15.01 -1.09
N ALA A 55 -12.53 -16.19 -0.46
CA ALA A 55 -13.54 -16.47 0.56
C ALA A 55 -13.37 -15.58 1.81
N ALA A 56 -12.14 -15.45 2.33
CA ALA A 56 -11.85 -14.56 3.46
C ALA A 56 -12.18 -13.09 3.14
N LEU A 57 -11.82 -12.63 1.94
CA LEU A 57 -12.09 -11.27 1.50
C LEU A 57 -13.59 -10.99 1.44
N LEU A 58 -14.39 -11.91 0.88
CA LEU A 58 -15.85 -11.78 0.87
C LEU A 58 -16.44 -11.72 2.28
N SER A 59 -16.00 -12.62 3.17
CA SER A 59 -16.36 -12.61 4.60
C SER A 59 -16.03 -11.28 5.27
N SER A 60 -14.84 -10.72 5.01
CA SER A 60 -14.43 -9.42 5.56
C SER A 60 -15.28 -8.25 5.04
N LEU A 61 -15.63 -8.26 3.76
CA LEU A 61 -16.43 -7.20 3.12
C LEU A 61 -17.86 -7.16 3.68
N GLU A 62 -18.44 -8.33 3.99
CA GLU A 62 -19.77 -8.42 4.60
C GLU A 62 -19.82 -7.78 6.00
N LYS A 63 -18.70 -7.86 6.73
CA LYS A 63 -18.54 -7.31 8.09
C LYS A 63 -18.28 -5.80 8.12
N LEU A 64 -17.96 -5.16 6.99
CA LEU A 64 -17.73 -3.71 6.95
C LEU A 64 -19.00 -2.94 7.29
N ASN A 65 -18.83 -1.87 8.07
CA ASN A 65 -19.88 -0.90 8.36
C ASN A 65 -20.25 -0.09 7.09
N GLU A 66 -21.35 0.67 7.15
CA GLU A 66 -21.86 1.42 5.99
C GLU A 66 -20.85 2.46 5.44
N HIS A 67 -20.08 3.08 6.32
CA HIS A 67 -19.05 4.06 5.93
C HIS A 67 -17.91 3.37 5.15
N ASP A 68 -17.37 2.28 5.69
CA ASP A 68 -16.20 1.60 5.14
C ASP A 68 -16.54 0.76 3.89
N ARG A 69 -17.79 0.36 3.71
CA ARG A 69 -18.26 -0.26 2.45
C ARG A 69 -18.02 0.62 1.24
N GLN A 70 -18.02 1.93 1.40
CA GLN A 70 -17.70 2.84 0.31
C GLN A 70 -16.20 2.85 -0.07
N LEU A 71 -15.37 2.22 0.76
CA LEU A 71 -13.92 2.02 0.61
C LEU A 71 -13.59 0.55 0.28
N ALA A 72 -14.61 -0.28 0.03
CA ALA A 72 -14.45 -1.70 -0.29
C ALA A 72 -13.53 -1.95 -1.49
N GLY A 73 -13.47 -1.01 -2.44
CA GLY A 73 -12.56 -1.09 -3.59
C GLY A 73 -11.09 -1.15 -3.16
N ASP A 74 -10.67 -0.26 -2.26
CA ASP A 74 -9.31 -0.22 -1.72
C ASP A 74 -9.03 -1.45 -0.85
N TRP A 75 -9.99 -1.86 -0.02
CA TRP A 75 -9.86 -3.06 0.79
C TRP A 75 -9.66 -4.32 -0.06
N ILE A 76 -10.38 -4.42 -1.18
CA ILE A 76 -10.21 -5.48 -2.18
C ILE A 76 -8.81 -5.42 -2.80
N THR A 77 -8.38 -4.25 -3.26
CA THR A 77 -7.07 -4.09 -3.90
C THR A 77 -5.93 -4.42 -2.94
N LEU A 78 -6.01 -3.96 -1.69
CA LEU A 78 -5.05 -4.25 -0.63
C LEU A 78 -4.93 -5.76 -0.39
N ASN A 79 -6.05 -6.45 -0.19
CA ASN A 79 -6.02 -7.85 0.22
C ASN A 79 -5.92 -8.85 -0.94
N ILE A 80 -6.04 -8.40 -2.19
CA ILE A 80 -5.70 -9.20 -3.38
C ILE A 80 -4.20 -9.14 -3.67
N PHE A 81 -3.48 -8.16 -3.10
CA PHE A 81 -2.02 -8.16 -3.12
C PHE A 81 -1.53 -9.53 -2.67
N SER A 82 -0.74 -10.16 -3.54
CA SER A 82 -0.50 -11.60 -3.48
C SER A 82 0.88 -11.91 -2.93
N GLU A 83 1.56 -10.98 -2.28
CA GLU A 83 2.86 -11.28 -1.67
C GLU A 83 2.73 -12.41 -0.65
N SER A 84 3.63 -13.39 -0.70
CA SER A 84 3.65 -14.48 0.26
C SER A 84 4.07 -13.98 1.63
N TYR A 85 3.83 -14.76 2.69
CA TYR A 85 4.38 -14.45 4.00
C TYR A 85 5.88 -14.76 4.13
N ALA A 86 6.55 -15.23 3.06
CA ALA A 86 7.96 -15.62 3.14
C ALA A 86 8.88 -14.44 3.54
N PRO A 87 8.74 -13.22 2.99
CA PRO A 87 9.58 -12.09 3.40
C PRO A 87 9.40 -11.74 4.88
N VAL A 88 8.15 -11.62 5.36
CA VAL A 88 7.92 -11.27 6.78
C VAL A 88 8.31 -12.39 7.75
N GLN A 89 8.24 -13.65 7.33
CA GLN A 89 8.78 -14.78 8.09
C GLN A 89 10.30 -14.75 8.14
N TYR A 90 10.97 -14.42 7.03
CA TYR A 90 12.43 -14.38 6.94
C TYR A 90 12.98 -13.19 7.72
N ASP A 91 12.47 -11.99 7.47
CA ASP A 91 12.96 -10.75 8.09
C ASP A 91 12.53 -10.60 9.56
N GLY A 92 11.38 -11.19 9.93
CA GLY A 92 10.80 -11.07 11.27
C GLY A 92 11.02 -12.29 12.17
N HIS A 93 11.52 -13.41 11.62
CA HIS A 93 11.71 -14.68 12.33
C HIS A 93 10.49 -15.12 13.17
N ILE A 94 9.30 -15.05 12.56
CA ILE A 94 8.01 -15.30 13.25
C ILE A 94 7.98 -16.67 13.94
N LEU A 95 8.52 -17.72 13.32
CA LEU A 95 8.60 -19.03 13.96
C LEU A 95 9.52 -19.06 15.19
N THR A 96 10.67 -18.39 15.15
CA THR A 96 11.58 -18.29 16.30
C THR A 96 10.89 -17.57 17.46
N ALA A 97 10.20 -16.45 17.17
CA ALA A 97 9.40 -15.74 18.17
C ALA A 97 8.29 -16.63 18.75
N SER A 98 7.60 -17.39 17.88
CA SER A 98 6.56 -18.34 18.30
C SER A 98 7.11 -19.44 19.21
N SER A 99 8.32 -19.94 18.92
CA SER A 99 9.01 -20.96 19.72
C SER A 99 9.30 -20.46 21.13
N ILE A 100 9.82 -19.24 21.26
CA ILE A 100 10.09 -18.60 22.56
C ILE A 100 8.79 -18.46 23.35
N TRP A 101 7.72 -17.94 22.74
CA TRP A 101 6.43 -17.82 23.42
C TRP A 101 5.89 -19.17 23.92
N ILE A 102 5.97 -20.22 23.10
CA ILE A 102 5.56 -21.56 23.51
C ILE A 102 6.37 -22.00 24.74
N LEU A 103 7.69 -21.84 24.72
CA LEU A 103 8.56 -22.22 25.83
C LEU A 103 8.27 -21.42 27.10
N ASP A 104 7.97 -20.12 26.98
CA ASP A 104 7.58 -19.26 28.11
C ASP A 104 6.29 -19.77 28.75
N ARG A 105 5.24 -19.99 27.95
CA ARG A 105 3.96 -20.50 28.45
C ARG A 105 4.10 -21.88 29.09
N LEU A 106 4.92 -22.76 28.51
CA LEU A 106 5.17 -24.09 29.08
C LEU A 106 5.94 -24.03 30.40
N SER A 107 6.88 -23.10 30.53
CA SER A 107 7.62 -22.82 31.77
C SER A 107 6.68 -22.32 32.87
N GLU A 108 5.82 -21.35 32.57
CA GLU A 108 4.82 -20.83 33.51
C GLU A 108 3.84 -21.92 33.99
N LEU A 109 3.47 -22.83 33.10
CA LEU A 109 2.64 -24.00 33.40
C LEU A 109 3.39 -25.10 34.17
N ASN A 110 4.68 -24.91 34.43
CA ASN A 110 5.57 -25.88 35.09
C ASN A 110 5.57 -27.24 34.37
N VAL A 111 5.54 -27.23 33.03
CA VAL A 111 5.63 -28.46 32.23
C VAL A 111 7.06 -29.01 32.34
N PRO A 112 7.24 -30.28 32.74
CA PRO A 112 8.59 -30.85 32.87
C PRO A 112 9.34 -30.86 31.53
N LEU A 113 10.59 -30.41 31.53
CA LEU A 113 11.46 -30.38 30.35
C LEU A 113 11.56 -31.75 29.66
N ASP A 114 11.63 -32.85 30.42
CA ASP A 114 11.65 -34.22 29.86
C ASP A 114 10.44 -34.48 28.94
N LYS A 115 9.27 -33.95 29.29
CA LYS A 115 8.04 -34.11 28.49
C LYS A 115 8.12 -33.30 27.20
N ILE A 116 8.78 -32.14 27.24
CA ILE A 116 9.02 -31.28 26.08
C ILE A 116 10.03 -31.97 25.15
N TYR A 117 11.20 -32.37 25.68
CA TYR A 117 12.25 -33.06 24.91
C TYR A 117 11.77 -34.34 24.22
N MET A 118 10.82 -35.08 24.80
CA MET A 118 10.20 -36.25 24.15
C MET A 118 9.47 -35.94 22.83
N LEU A 119 9.08 -34.68 22.61
CA LEU A 119 8.37 -34.24 21.40
C LEU A 119 9.30 -33.61 20.36
N LEU A 120 10.50 -33.19 20.79
CA LEU A 120 11.43 -32.43 19.99
C LEU A 120 12.47 -33.32 19.29
N PRO A 121 13.02 -32.91 18.14
CA PRO A 121 14.24 -33.52 17.62
C PRO A 121 15.39 -33.31 18.63
N THR A 122 16.36 -34.23 18.60
CA THR A 122 17.61 -34.17 19.41
C THR A 122 18.85 -34.28 18.53
N ASP A 123 18.65 -34.27 17.22
CA ASP A 123 19.70 -34.40 16.22
C ASP A 123 20.14 -32.99 15.85
N GLU A 124 21.36 -32.61 16.26
CA GLU A 124 21.97 -31.30 16.00
C GLU A 124 21.96 -30.99 14.49
N GLU A 125 22.25 -31.98 13.63
CA GLU A 125 22.26 -31.80 12.17
C GLU A 125 20.88 -31.39 11.61
N LEU A 126 19.78 -31.67 12.31
CA LEU A 126 18.43 -31.27 11.88
C LEU A 126 18.08 -29.84 12.27
N ILE A 127 18.76 -29.28 13.27
CA ILE A 127 18.45 -27.98 13.86
C ILE A 127 19.53 -26.94 13.58
N ASP A 128 20.73 -27.32 13.15
CA ASP A 128 21.85 -26.42 12.84
C ASP A 128 21.51 -25.30 11.85
N ASP A 129 20.64 -25.58 10.87
CA ASP A 129 20.21 -24.60 9.84
C ASP A 129 18.96 -23.80 10.27
N LEU A 130 18.45 -24.03 11.49
CA LEU A 130 17.31 -23.33 12.07
C LEU A 130 17.85 -22.44 13.18
N PHE A 131 17.33 -21.21 13.29
CA PHE A 131 17.83 -20.16 14.19
C PHE A 131 19.04 -19.39 13.64
N GLU A 132 18.77 -18.41 12.77
CA GLU A 132 19.80 -17.53 12.16
C GLU A 132 19.95 -16.18 12.89
N ILE A 133 19.46 -16.06 14.14
CA ILE A 133 19.47 -14.80 14.90
C ILE A 133 20.43 -14.93 16.08
N ASP A 134 21.30 -13.93 16.24
CA ASP A 134 22.06 -13.76 17.49
C ASP A 134 21.11 -13.23 18.59
N ILE A 135 20.55 -14.13 19.40
CA ILE A 135 19.73 -13.77 20.56
C ILE A 135 20.59 -13.77 21.82
N TRP A 136 20.80 -12.59 22.39
CA TRP A 136 21.55 -12.41 23.62
C TRP A 136 20.65 -12.57 24.85
N ASP A 137 21.19 -13.18 25.91
CA ASP A 137 20.54 -13.40 27.22
C ASP A 137 19.16 -14.09 27.17
N CYS A 138 18.94 -15.01 26.22
CA CYS A 138 17.75 -15.85 26.22
C CYS A 138 17.75 -16.80 27.43
N GLN A 139 16.59 -17.02 28.04
CA GLN A 139 16.42 -18.01 29.12
C GLN A 139 16.65 -19.45 28.62
N TYR A 140 16.51 -19.68 27.31
CA TYR A 140 16.57 -21.00 26.69
C TYR A 140 17.85 -21.15 25.87
N GLU A 141 18.41 -22.36 25.87
CA GLU A 141 19.49 -22.72 24.96
C GLU A 141 18.98 -22.64 23.50
N GLU A 142 19.83 -22.17 22.60
CA GLU A 142 19.50 -21.99 21.18
C GLU A 142 18.96 -23.29 20.55
N ASP A 143 19.59 -24.42 20.85
CA ASP A 143 19.18 -25.76 20.40
C ASP A 143 17.74 -26.11 20.80
N LEU A 144 17.30 -25.67 21.99
CA LEU A 144 15.93 -25.92 22.45
C LEU A 144 14.94 -25.09 21.65
N ILE A 145 15.27 -23.82 21.36
CA ILE A 145 14.43 -22.93 20.55
C ILE A 145 14.37 -23.45 19.10
N ALA A 146 15.52 -23.78 18.52
CA ALA A 146 15.64 -24.34 17.17
C ALA A 146 14.87 -25.67 17.04
N SER A 147 14.89 -26.51 18.07
CA SER A 147 14.11 -27.75 18.11
C SER A 147 12.60 -27.52 18.13
N VAL A 148 12.11 -26.51 18.84
CA VAL A 148 10.70 -26.11 18.78
C VAL A 148 10.38 -25.55 17.39
N GLU A 149 11.23 -24.67 16.85
CA GLU A 149 11.08 -24.11 15.52
C GLU A 149 11.00 -25.21 14.46
N TYR A 150 11.83 -26.24 14.55
CA TYR A 150 11.81 -27.40 13.65
C TYR A 150 10.41 -28.02 13.59
N VAL A 151 9.79 -28.24 14.76
CA VAL A 151 8.45 -28.82 14.84
C VAL A 151 7.40 -27.91 14.20
N LEU A 152 7.51 -26.59 14.36
CA LEU A 152 6.60 -25.62 13.73
C LEU A 152 6.80 -25.53 12.21
N ARG A 153 8.05 -25.47 11.76
CA ARG A 153 8.46 -25.35 10.36
C ARG A 153 8.07 -26.60 9.56
N TYR A 154 8.37 -27.77 10.08
CA TYR A 154 8.18 -29.05 9.40
C TYR A 154 6.92 -29.81 9.84
N ARG A 155 5.94 -29.12 10.45
CA ARG A 155 4.69 -29.72 10.98
C ARG A 155 3.90 -30.56 9.98
N ASN A 156 4.06 -30.31 8.67
CA ASN A 156 3.34 -31.01 7.60
C ASN A 156 4.27 -31.79 6.64
N GLN A 157 5.56 -31.98 6.98
CA GLN A 157 6.56 -32.53 6.05
C GLN A 157 6.23 -33.95 5.53
N ASP A 158 5.56 -34.78 6.35
CA ASP A 158 5.17 -36.13 5.95
C ASP A 158 3.92 -36.15 5.05
N ILE A 159 3.23 -35.02 4.90
CA ILE A 159 2.07 -34.85 4.02
C ILE A 159 2.55 -34.33 2.66
N ALA A 160 3.31 -33.23 2.69
CA ALA A 160 3.91 -32.61 1.53
C ALA A 160 5.21 -31.89 1.93
N PRO A 161 6.20 -31.82 1.02
CA PRO A 161 7.38 -31.00 1.24
C PRO A 161 7.01 -29.51 1.32
N LEU A 162 7.89 -28.72 1.94
CA LEU A 162 7.76 -27.27 1.94
C LEU A 162 7.71 -26.74 0.50
N GLU A 163 6.76 -25.86 0.25
CA GLU A 163 6.57 -25.26 -1.07
C GLU A 163 7.47 -24.02 -1.17
N SER A 164 8.29 -23.94 -2.22
CA SER A 164 8.89 -22.68 -2.65
C SER A 164 8.28 -22.27 -3.98
N ASN A 165 7.92 -21.01 -4.10
CA ASN A 165 7.51 -20.40 -5.36
C ASN A 165 8.71 -19.85 -6.16
N GLY A 166 9.95 -20.09 -5.70
CA GLY A 166 11.19 -19.67 -6.34
C GLY A 166 11.73 -18.31 -5.88
N GLY A 167 11.34 -17.83 -4.69
CA GLY A 167 11.72 -16.54 -4.11
C GLY A 167 12.77 -16.67 -3.02
N ASP A 168 12.88 -15.66 -2.17
CA ASP A 168 13.87 -15.58 -1.10
C ASP A 168 13.58 -16.53 0.10
N GLY A 169 12.54 -17.37 0.01
CA GLY A 169 12.22 -18.31 1.09
C GLY A 169 11.19 -19.37 0.73
N GLU A 170 10.98 -20.28 1.68
CA GLU A 170 9.94 -21.31 1.65
C GLU A 170 8.63 -20.79 2.26
N ARG A 171 7.50 -21.31 1.80
CA ARG A 171 6.18 -21.03 2.38
C ARG A 171 6.00 -21.83 3.66
N ILE A 172 6.37 -21.21 4.78
CA ILE A 172 6.37 -21.85 6.09
C ILE A 172 5.07 -21.60 6.86
N LEU A 173 4.54 -20.37 6.81
CA LEU A 173 3.34 -19.97 7.55
C LEU A 173 2.06 -20.46 6.85
N THR A 174 1.90 -20.12 5.58
CA THR A 174 0.77 -20.54 4.74
C THR A 174 1.17 -21.64 3.76
N SER A 175 0.20 -22.45 3.29
CA SER A 175 0.44 -23.48 2.28
C SER A 175 -0.84 -23.82 1.51
N ASN A 176 -0.71 -24.53 0.37
CA ASN A 176 -1.88 -25.08 -0.30
C ASN A 176 -2.63 -26.09 0.57
N LEU A 177 -1.92 -26.87 1.41
CA LEU A 177 -2.56 -27.81 2.34
C LEU A 177 -3.48 -27.10 3.32
N ALA A 178 -2.99 -26.02 3.95
CA ALA A 178 -3.78 -25.21 4.87
C ALA A 178 -4.96 -24.51 4.15
N ALA A 179 -4.73 -24.00 2.94
CA ALA A 179 -5.78 -23.38 2.13
C ALA A 179 -6.92 -24.36 1.79
N GLU A 180 -6.60 -25.65 1.65
CA GLU A 180 -7.56 -26.72 1.35
C GLU A 180 -8.12 -27.43 2.60
N GLY A 181 -7.57 -27.14 3.79
CA GLY A 181 -7.90 -27.84 5.04
C GLY A 181 -7.48 -29.31 5.04
N LYS A 182 -6.32 -29.63 4.45
CA LYS A 182 -5.78 -30.99 4.30
C LYS A 182 -4.48 -31.23 5.08
N ASP A 183 -4.12 -30.31 5.95
CA ASP A 183 -2.93 -30.28 6.80
C ASP A 183 -3.05 -31.10 8.10
N HIS A 184 -4.24 -31.57 8.49
CA HIS A 184 -4.46 -32.37 9.71
C HIS A 184 -4.40 -33.89 9.48
N ALA A 185 -3.51 -34.37 8.61
CA ALA A 185 -3.35 -35.81 8.40
C ALA A 185 -2.71 -36.50 9.62
N ALA A 186 -3.07 -37.77 9.86
CA ALA A 186 -2.50 -38.57 10.95
C ALA A 186 -1.10 -39.11 10.61
N VAL A 187 -0.12 -38.20 10.51
CA VAL A 187 1.29 -38.48 10.20
C VAL A 187 2.22 -38.06 11.34
N PRO A 188 3.43 -38.63 11.45
CA PRO A 188 4.33 -38.37 12.59
C PRO A 188 4.65 -36.90 12.85
N SER A 189 5.06 -36.15 11.84
CA SER A 189 5.35 -34.69 11.93
C SER A 189 4.16 -33.91 12.48
N ARG A 190 2.96 -34.14 11.92
CA ARG A 190 1.74 -33.48 12.38
C ARG A 190 1.38 -33.86 13.80
N GLN A 191 1.51 -35.14 14.17
CA GLN A 191 1.24 -35.59 15.52
C GLN A 191 2.19 -34.97 16.54
N LYS A 192 3.47 -34.76 16.20
CA LYS A 192 4.41 -34.05 17.07
C LYS A 192 3.98 -32.61 17.29
N PHE A 193 3.65 -31.89 16.22
CA PHE A 193 3.13 -30.52 16.28
C PHE A 193 1.88 -30.41 17.17
N GLU A 194 0.86 -31.22 16.90
CA GLU A 194 -0.38 -31.23 17.69
C GLU A 194 -0.13 -31.62 19.15
N SER A 195 0.80 -32.55 19.41
CA SER A 195 1.16 -32.96 20.78
C SER A 195 1.87 -31.86 21.54
N LEU A 196 2.72 -31.08 20.87
CA LEU A 196 3.38 -29.90 21.45
C LEU A 196 2.34 -28.84 21.80
N LEU A 197 1.44 -28.50 20.87
CA LEU A 197 0.38 -27.52 21.13
C LEU A 197 -0.66 -28.00 22.14
N ALA A 198 -0.82 -29.31 22.33
CA ALA A 198 -1.69 -29.89 23.35
C ALA A 198 -1.14 -29.72 24.78
N LEU A 199 0.14 -29.37 24.94
CA LEU A 199 0.69 -28.98 26.23
C LEU A 199 0.16 -27.60 26.68
N LEU A 200 -0.26 -26.76 25.74
CA LEU A 200 -0.87 -25.46 26.01
C LEU A 200 -2.39 -25.59 26.21
N PRO A 201 -2.94 -25.07 27.32
CA PRO A 201 -4.38 -24.97 27.52
C PRO A 201 -5.06 -24.22 26.38
N GLN A 202 -6.29 -24.61 26.04
CA GLN A 202 -7.03 -23.98 24.95
C GLN A 202 -7.25 -22.48 25.18
N TRP A 203 -7.48 -22.06 26.42
CA TRP A 203 -7.74 -20.65 26.75
C TRP A 203 -6.56 -19.72 26.40
N MET A 204 -5.30 -20.17 26.52
CA MET A 204 -4.13 -19.38 26.13
C MET A 204 -4.08 -19.16 24.62
N LYS A 205 -4.45 -20.19 23.85
CA LYS A 205 -4.47 -20.12 22.39
C LYS A 205 -5.64 -19.26 21.89
N ASP A 206 -6.80 -19.36 22.55
CA ASP A 206 -7.96 -18.51 22.27
C ASP A 206 -7.67 -17.04 22.61
N GLU A 207 -6.95 -16.77 23.70
CA GLU A 207 -6.48 -15.43 24.10
C GLU A 207 -5.51 -14.83 23.08
N ALA A 208 -4.51 -15.61 22.64
CA ALA A 208 -3.58 -15.20 21.59
C ALA A 208 -4.30 -14.82 20.28
N ILE A 209 -5.32 -15.58 19.87
CA ILE A 209 -6.16 -15.24 18.71
C ILE A 209 -6.94 -13.94 18.96
N ALA A 210 -7.51 -13.74 20.15
CA ALA A 210 -8.23 -12.52 20.49
C ALA A 210 -7.32 -11.27 20.46
N HIS A 211 -6.08 -11.40 20.93
CA HIS A 211 -5.08 -10.33 20.84
C HIS A 211 -4.69 -10.02 19.39
N LEU A 212 -4.51 -11.06 18.56
CA LEU A 212 -4.27 -10.87 17.12
C LEU A 212 -5.45 -10.15 16.44
N GLU A 213 -6.68 -10.53 16.77
CA GLU A 213 -7.90 -9.88 16.26
C GLU A 213 -7.98 -8.41 16.68
N ALA A 214 -7.64 -8.09 17.93
CA ALA A 214 -7.60 -6.71 18.41
C ALA A 214 -6.52 -5.86 17.71
N CYS A 215 -5.34 -6.43 17.50
CA CYS A 215 -4.25 -5.79 16.78
C CYS A 215 -4.62 -5.55 15.30
N HIS A 216 -5.16 -6.57 14.63
CA HIS A 216 -5.64 -6.47 13.24
C HIS A 216 -6.79 -5.46 13.10
N GLN A 217 -7.69 -5.38 14.08
CA GLN A 217 -8.75 -4.38 14.10
C GLN A 217 -8.19 -2.95 14.19
N ALA A 218 -7.27 -2.69 15.13
CA ALA A 218 -6.66 -1.38 15.28
C ALA A 218 -5.90 -0.94 14.01
N TRP A 219 -5.17 -1.87 13.39
CA TRP A 219 -4.52 -1.66 12.10
C TRP A 219 -5.54 -1.33 11.00
N THR A 220 -6.64 -2.07 10.95
CA THR A 220 -7.72 -1.89 9.96
C THR A 220 -8.42 -0.53 10.12
N GLU A 221 -8.63 -0.07 11.36
CA GLU A 221 -9.17 1.26 11.65
C GLU A 221 -8.24 2.37 11.13
N ARG A 222 -6.92 2.21 11.31
CA ARG A 222 -5.91 3.12 10.74
C ARG A 222 -5.99 3.15 9.21
N PHE A 223 -6.07 1.98 8.58
CA PHE A 223 -6.22 1.85 7.14
C PHE A 223 -7.43 2.62 6.61
N PHE A 224 -8.62 2.36 7.17
CA PHE A 224 -9.85 3.02 6.71
C PHE A 224 -9.86 4.52 7.00
N THR A 225 -9.24 4.97 8.09
CA THR A 225 -9.07 6.40 8.37
C THR A 225 -8.24 7.09 7.29
N GLY A 226 -7.08 6.52 6.93
CA GLY A 226 -6.22 7.08 5.88
C GLY A 226 -6.88 7.07 4.51
N ILE A 227 -7.45 5.94 4.09
CA ILE A 227 -8.15 5.85 2.81
C ILE A 227 -9.38 6.77 2.76
N GLY A 228 -10.13 6.87 3.85
CA GLY A 228 -11.28 7.77 3.96
C GLY A 228 -10.88 9.23 3.75
N PHE A 229 -9.77 9.66 4.34
CA PHE A 229 -9.21 11.00 4.15
C PHE A 229 -8.86 11.27 2.68
N PHE A 230 -8.07 10.39 2.05
CA PHE A 230 -7.65 10.59 0.65
C PHE A 230 -8.84 10.54 -0.31
N LYS A 231 -9.84 9.72 -0.03
CA LYS A 231 -11.09 9.73 -0.80
C LYS A 231 -11.80 11.08 -0.71
N GLY A 232 -11.92 11.65 0.48
CA GLY A 232 -12.52 12.97 0.68
C GLY A 232 -11.81 14.04 -0.15
N GLN A 233 -10.47 14.10 -0.04
CA GLN A 233 -9.64 15.01 -0.82
C GLN A 233 -9.84 14.81 -2.33
N TYR A 234 -9.81 13.56 -2.80
CA TYR A 234 -9.99 13.24 -4.22
C TYR A 234 -11.34 13.75 -4.76
N ILE A 235 -12.43 13.50 -4.03
CA ILE A 235 -13.78 13.95 -4.43
C ILE A 235 -13.84 15.47 -4.54
N ASP A 236 -13.29 16.19 -3.56
CA ASP A 236 -13.27 17.65 -3.54
C ASP A 236 -12.46 18.22 -4.70
N LYS A 237 -11.27 17.66 -4.98
CA LYS A 237 -10.42 18.09 -6.09
C LYS A 237 -11.03 17.79 -7.46
N VAL A 238 -11.65 16.61 -7.63
CA VAL A 238 -12.40 16.27 -8.87
C VAL A 238 -13.58 17.22 -9.07
N HIS A 239 -14.32 17.55 -8.00
CA HIS A 239 -15.44 18.48 -8.08
C HIS A 239 -14.98 19.87 -8.52
N ASN A 240 -13.88 20.38 -7.95
CA ASN A 240 -13.28 21.65 -8.33
C ASN A 240 -12.87 21.66 -9.82
N ALA A 241 -12.10 20.66 -10.25
CA ALA A 241 -11.66 20.54 -11.64
C ALA A 241 -12.85 20.47 -12.62
N ASN A 242 -13.89 19.71 -12.28
CA ASN A 242 -15.10 19.62 -13.08
C ASN A 242 -15.88 20.94 -13.17
N THR A 243 -15.93 21.71 -12.07
CA THR A 243 -16.59 23.02 -12.03
C THR A 243 -15.88 24.01 -12.95
N ILE A 244 -14.54 24.11 -12.86
CA ILE A 244 -13.74 24.96 -13.74
C ILE A 244 -13.93 24.53 -15.21
N ARG A 245 -13.92 23.22 -15.49
CA ARG A 245 -14.13 22.68 -16.83
C ARG A 245 -15.51 23.04 -17.39
N LYS A 246 -16.54 23.07 -16.54
CA LYS A 246 -17.88 23.51 -16.93
C LYS A 246 -17.86 24.99 -17.33
N GLU A 247 -17.22 25.85 -16.55
CA GLU A 247 -17.07 27.27 -16.89
C GLU A 247 -16.30 27.51 -18.20
N ILE A 248 -15.22 26.76 -18.43
CA ILE A 248 -14.47 26.78 -19.70
C ILE A 248 -15.40 26.47 -20.87
N ASN A 249 -16.22 25.41 -20.76
CA ASN A 249 -17.17 25.05 -21.80
C ASN A 249 -18.20 26.15 -22.05
N GLU A 250 -18.75 26.77 -20.99
CA GLU A 250 -19.71 27.87 -21.13
C GLU A 250 -19.10 29.11 -21.80
N ILE A 251 -17.85 29.44 -21.50
CA ILE A 251 -17.14 30.55 -22.16
C ILE A 251 -16.83 30.21 -23.61
N ARG A 252 -16.40 28.97 -23.90
CA ARG A 252 -16.18 28.51 -25.27
C ARG A 252 -17.44 28.64 -26.12
N ASP A 253 -18.59 28.25 -25.57
CA ASP A 253 -19.88 28.34 -26.27
C ASP A 253 -20.29 29.80 -26.53
N LYS A 254 -20.05 30.71 -25.56
CA LYS A 254 -20.24 32.16 -25.73
C LYS A 254 -19.31 32.74 -26.81
N LEU A 255 -18.03 32.34 -26.77
CA LEU A 255 -17.01 32.77 -27.72
C LEU A 255 -17.36 32.29 -29.15
N GLU A 256 -17.84 31.07 -29.31
CA GLU A 256 -18.28 30.53 -30.60
C GLU A 256 -19.50 31.30 -31.14
N CYS A 257 -20.49 31.59 -30.28
CA CYS A 257 -21.63 32.43 -30.65
C CYS A 257 -21.21 33.83 -31.10
N LYS A 258 -20.31 34.48 -30.35
CA LYS A 258 -19.80 35.82 -30.68
C LYS A 258 -18.95 35.83 -31.94
N ALA A 259 -18.07 34.85 -32.13
CA ALA A 259 -17.29 34.68 -33.35
C ALA A 259 -18.19 34.52 -34.59
N LYS A 260 -19.27 33.73 -34.49
CA LYS A 260 -20.28 33.60 -35.57
C LYS A 260 -20.96 34.93 -35.89
N GLN A 261 -21.38 35.69 -34.87
CA GLN A 261 -21.99 37.02 -35.04
C GLN A 261 -21.03 38.00 -35.73
N TYR A 262 -19.79 38.10 -35.23
CA TYR A 262 -18.76 38.97 -35.78
C TYR A 262 -18.42 38.63 -37.24
N MET A 263 -18.27 37.35 -37.57
CA MET A 263 -18.03 36.89 -38.94
C MET A 263 -19.20 37.26 -39.88
N ALA A 264 -20.45 37.06 -39.44
CA ALA A 264 -21.63 37.42 -40.21
C ALA A 264 -21.73 38.94 -40.45
N GLU A 265 -21.41 39.75 -39.46
CA GLU A 265 -21.38 41.21 -39.57
C GLU A 265 -20.28 41.68 -40.55
N ARG A 266 -19.07 41.10 -40.45
CA ARG A 266 -17.96 41.40 -41.37
C ARG A 266 -18.30 41.03 -42.81
N GLU A 267 -18.98 39.90 -43.03
CA GLU A 267 -19.48 39.54 -44.36
C GLU A 267 -20.53 40.52 -44.89
N ARG A 268 -21.48 40.95 -44.05
CA ARG A 268 -22.48 41.97 -44.41
C ARG A 268 -21.80 43.27 -44.82
N LEU A 269 -20.84 43.75 -44.02
CA LEU A 269 -20.05 44.94 -44.33
C LEU A 269 -19.25 44.80 -45.64
N ARG A 270 -18.67 43.62 -45.90
CA ARG A 270 -17.94 43.32 -47.14
C ARG A 270 -18.87 43.31 -48.37
N LYS A 271 -20.08 42.74 -48.24
CA LYS A 271 -21.12 42.77 -49.29
C LYS A 271 -21.59 44.20 -49.56
N ASN A 272 -21.82 45.01 -48.51
CA ASN A 272 -22.20 46.41 -48.62
C ASN A 272 -21.11 47.28 -49.27
N ARG A 273 -19.83 47.09 -48.90
CA ARG A 273 -18.69 47.77 -49.58
C ARG A 273 -18.58 47.39 -51.05
N LYS A 274 -18.73 46.10 -51.40
CA LYS A 274 -18.74 45.66 -52.81
C LYS A 274 -19.90 46.27 -53.60
N ALA A 275 -21.06 46.45 -52.97
CA ALA A 275 -22.22 47.11 -53.59
C ALA A 275 -21.96 48.61 -53.82
N GLN A 276 -21.35 49.32 -52.86
CA GLN A 276 -20.95 50.73 -53.02
C GLN A 276 -19.86 50.96 -54.08
N ILE A 277 -18.95 49.99 -54.27
CA ILE A 277 -17.91 50.08 -55.31
C ILE A 277 -18.50 49.87 -56.71
N LYS A 278 -19.53 49.03 -56.85
CA LYS A 278 -20.23 48.82 -58.14
C LYS A 278 -21.13 49.99 -58.56
N SER A 279 -21.45 50.94 -57.67
CA SER A 279 -22.34 52.08 -57.98
C SER A 279 -21.62 53.38 -58.33
N LYS A 280 -20.28 53.40 -58.43
CA LYS A 280 -19.53 54.57 -58.91
C LYS A 280 -19.26 54.46 -60.42
N PRO A 281 -19.63 55.45 -61.26
CA PRO A 281 -19.26 55.46 -62.68
C PRO A 281 -17.77 55.78 -62.86
N ASN A 282 -17.21 55.21 -63.93
CA ASN A 282 -15.80 55.28 -64.38
C ASN A 282 -15.09 56.63 -64.16
N ALA A 283 -13.83 56.55 -63.70
CA ALA A 283 -12.78 57.53 -64.00
C ALA A 283 -11.39 56.84 -63.98
N PRO A 284 -10.41 57.33 -64.75
CA PRO A 284 -9.57 56.48 -65.59
C PRO A 284 -8.30 55.95 -64.92
N ILE A 285 -7.84 54.85 -65.50
CA ILE A 285 -6.53 54.21 -65.33
C ILE A 285 -5.42 55.23 -65.61
N ASN A 286 -4.54 55.47 -64.64
CA ASN A 286 -3.17 55.96 -64.86
C ASN A 286 -2.20 55.27 -63.89
N ALA A 287 -1.15 54.72 -64.48
CA ALA A 287 -0.06 53.84 -64.00
C ALA A 287 0.84 54.44 -62.87
N PRO A 288 1.88 53.77 -62.31
CA PRO A 288 2.59 52.57 -62.79
C PRO A 288 3.03 51.50 -61.75
N LEU A 289 3.47 50.37 -62.30
CA LEU A 289 4.26 49.30 -61.68
C LEU A 289 5.59 49.81 -61.08
N MET A 290 5.90 49.45 -59.84
CA MET A 290 7.22 49.26 -59.18
C MET A 290 6.94 48.77 -57.74
N ASN A 291 7.65 47.88 -57.04
CA ASN A 291 8.58 46.77 -57.23
C ASN A 291 8.62 46.06 -55.83
N PRO A 292 8.94 44.75 -55.71
CA PRO A 292 8.82 43.98 -54.48
C PRO A 292 10.03 44.14 -53.55
N LEU A 293 9.88 43.69 -52.30
CA LEU A 293 10.87 43.56 -51.20
C LEU A 293 10.87 44.69 -50.16
N ARG A 294 10.29 44.37 -48.99
CA ARG A 294 10.90 44.54 -47.65
C ARG A 294 10.06 43.77 -46.62
N ALA A 295 10.53 42.57 -46.27
CA ALA A 295 10.18 41.95 -44.99
C ALA A 295 10.94 42.66 -43.85
N PRO A 296 10.45 42.56 -42.62
CA PRO A 296 11.22 41.71 -41.70
C PRO A 296 10.33 40.81 -40.82
N ASN A 297 10.77 39.56 -40.72
CA ASN A 297 10.64 38.58 -39.63
C ASN A 297 9.74 38.94 -38.44
N LEU A 298 8.69 38.13 -38.23
CA LEU A 298 8.01 37.97 -36.94
C LEU A 298 8.23 36.52 -36.45
N PRO A 299 8.31 36.30 -35.12
CA PRO A 299 8.75 35.03 -34.55
C PRO A 299 7.74 33.93 -34.85
N ILE A 300 8.26 32.78 -35.28
CA ILE A 300 7.55 31.51 -35.26
C ILE A 300 7.46 31.10 -33.79
N ILE A 301 6.25 31.09 -33.24
CA ILE A 301 5.94 30.34 -32.01
C ILE A 301 5.18 29.09 -32.46
N PHE A 302 5.77 27.93 -32.20
CA PHE A 302 5.22 26.60 -32.50
C PHE A 302 4.20 26.18 -31.43
N GLU A 303 3.30 25.27 -31.84
CA GLU A 303 2.48 24.33 -31.05
C GLU A 303 1.23 24.91 -30.36
N THR A 304 0.02 24.35 -30.49
CA THR A 304 -0.39 22.96 -30.73
C THR A 304 -1.71 22.95 -31.51
N ALA A 305 -1.73 22.41 -32.73
CA ALA A 305 -2.93 22.29 -33.54
C ALA A 305 -3.71 21.02 -33.16
N LEU A 306 -4.77 21.17 -32.35
CA LEU A 306 -5.79 20.13 -32.22
C LEU A 306 -6.55 20.01 -33.56
N ALA A 307 -6.32 18.89 -34.25
CA ALA A 307 -6.93 18.57 -35.53
C ALA A 307 -8.42 18.21 -35.37
N TYR A 308 -9.29 19.21 -35.41
CA TYR A 308 -10.71 19.06 -35.72
C TYR A 308 -11.14 20.19 -36.67
N ALA A 309 -12.12 19.92 -37.54
CA ALA A 309 -12.59 20.80 -38.63
C ALA A 309 -12.60 22.29 -38.24
N PRO A 310 -12.15 23.21 -39.13
CA PRO A 310 -11.86 24.59 -38.75
C PRO A 310 -13.13 25.27 -38.26
N SER A 311 -13.24 25.42 -36.94
CA SER A 311 -14.34 26.17 -36.35
C SER A 311 -14.17 27.65 -36.71
N PRO A 312 -15.24 28.46 -36.67
CA PRO A 312 -15.14 29.91 -36.84
C PRO A 312 -14.09 30.56 -35.91
N LEU A 313 -13.84 29.93 -34.76
CA LEU A 313 -12.80 30.29 -33.80
C LEU A 313 -11.38 30.13 -34.38
N THR A 314 -11.11 28.98 -34.99
CA THR A 314 -9.81 28.66 -35.61
C THR A 314 -9.51 29.61 -36.77
N ALA A 315 -10.55 30.01 -37.52
CA ALA A 315 -10.43 31.02 -38.56
C ALA A 315 -10.17 32.45 -38.01
N LEU A 316 -10.71 32.77 -36.83
CA LEU A 316 -10.49 34.05 -36.15
C LEU A 316 -9.07 34.16 -35.58
N ILE A 317 -8.57 33.08 -34.95
CA ILE A 317 -7.24 33.01 -34.34
C ILE A 317 -6.14 33.02 -35.42
N ASN A 318 -6.33 32.29 -36.52
CA ASN A 318 -5.34 32.22 -37.62
C ASN A 318 -5.38 33.45 -38.55
N GLY A 319 -6.46 34.23 -38.52
CA GLY A 319 -6.63 35.44 -39.31
C GLY A 319 -6.14 36.68 -38.58
N ALA A 320 -4.85 36.73 -38.21
CA ALA A 320 -4.22 37.88 -37.56
C ALA A 320 -4.34 39.14 -38.44
N GLY A 321 -5.41 39.90 -38.22
CA GLY A 321 -5.75 41.13 -38.92
C GLY A 321 -6.87 41.83 -38.18
N ASP A 322 -6.46 42.53 -37.12
CA ASP A 322 -7.25 43.45 -36.28
C ASP A 322 -8.49 42.82 -35.61
N MET A 323 -8.28 42.11 -34.48
CA MET A 323 -9.36 41.69 -33.59
C MET A 323 -9.95 42.90 -32.87
N GLY A 324 -10.81 43.66 -33.56
CA GLY A 324 -11.42 44.89 -33.05
C GLY A 324 -12.59 44.70 -32.07
N ASP A 325 -12.91 43.46 -31.66
CA ASP A 325 -14.00 43.20 -30.72
C ASP A 325 -13.46 42.95 -29.31
N ALA A 326 -13.60 43.95 -28.43
CA ALA A 326 -13.11 43.91 -27.06
C ALA A 326 -13.75 42.80 -26.22
N GLU A 327 -14.98 42.36 -26.55
CA GLU A 327 -15.66 41.27 -25.85
C GLU A 327 -15.04 39.92 -26.21
N ILE A 328 -14.66 39.71 -27.47
CA ILE A 328 -13.94 38.50 -27.91
C ILE A 328 -12.57 38.41 -27.22
N VAL A 329 -11.82 39.51 -27.17
CA VAL A 329 -10.51 39.56 -26.48
C VAL A 329 -10.66 39.25 -24.99
N SER A 330 -11.64 39.87 -24.32
CA SER A 330 -11.92 39.62 -22.90
C SER A 330 -12.31 38.17 -22.61
N LEU A 331 -13.14 37.55 -23.46
CA LEU A 331 -13.51 36.14 -23.32
C LEU A 331 -12.32 35.20 -23.54
N LEU A 332 -11.42 35.51 -24.47
CA LEU A 332 -10.19 34.74 -24.69
C LEU A 332 -9.24 34.82 -23.49
N ASP A 333 -9.06 36.00 -22.91
CA ASP A 333 -8.23 36.17 -21.71
C ASP A 333 -8.83 35.45 -20.50
N LYS A 334 -10.16 35.52 -20.33
CA LYS A 334 -10.86 34.76 -19.29
C LYS A 334 -10.70 33.25 -19.47
N MET A 335 -10.79 32.76 -20.71
CA MET A 335 -10.59 31.34 -21.03
C MET A 335 -9.18 30.88 -20.67
N LYS A 336 -8.14 31.64 -21.05
CA LYS A 336 -6.75 31.34 -20.65
C LYS A 336 -6.57 31.30 -19.14
N GLY A 337 -7.18 32.24 -18.41
CA GLY A 337 -7.13 32.25 -16.95
C GLY A 337 -7.74 30.99 -16.33
N LEU A 338 -8.88 30.54 -16.87
CA LEU A 338 -9.54 29.31 -16.40
C LEU A 338 -8.80 28.05 -16.82
N ASP A 339 -8.16 28.02 -17.99
CA ASP A 339 -7.32 26.90 -18.42
C ASP A 339 -6.15 26.72 -17.44
N ASN A 340 -5.49 27.80 -17.02
CA ASN A 340 -4.43 27.75 -16.00
C ASN A 340 -4.96 27.25 -14.63
N LEU A 341 -6.15 27.71 -14.22
CA LEU A 341 -6.79 27.24 -12.98
C LEU A 341 -7.16 25.75 -13.06
N HIS A 342 -7.64 25.29 -14.22
CA HIS A 342 -7.96 23.89 -14.45
C HIS A 342 -6.70 23.02 -14.43
N GLU A 343 -5.60 23.46 -15.05
CA GLU A 343 -4.31 22.76 -14.98
C GLU A 343 -3.80 22.67 -13.55
N THR A 344 -3.93 23.74 -12.76
CA THR A 344 -3.56 23.74 -11.33
C THR A 344 -4.41 22.75 -10.54
N ALA A 345 -5.74 22.76 -10.75
CA ALA A 345 -6.65 21.83 -10.09
C ALA A 345 -6.38 20.35 -10.47
N LEU A 346 -5.91 20.08 -11.69
CA LEU A 346 -5.49 18.74 -12.10
C LEU A 346 -4.18 18.31 -11.42
N LYS A 347 -3.21 19.23 -11.26
CA LYS A 347 -1.97 18.92 -10.51
C LYS A 347 -2.27 18.59 -9.06
N GLU A 348 -3.11 19.39 -8.39
CA GLU A 348 -3.54 19.09 -7.02
C GLU A 348 -4.28 17.74 -6.91
N LEU A 349 -4.99 17.33 -7.96
CA LEU A 349 -5.64 16.01 -8.00
C LEU A 349 -4.61 14.89 -8.13
N ASP A 350 -3.62 15.05 -9.01
CA ASP A 350 -2.51 14.10 -9.18
C ASP A 350 -1.71 13.96 -7.87
N ASP A 351 -1.45 15.06 -7.16
CA ASP A 351 -0.76 15.06 -5.87
C ASP A 351 -1.50 14.21 -4.82
N VAL A 352 -2.84 14.27 -4.77
CA VAL A 352 -3.66 13.44 -3.88
C VAL A 352 -3.56 11.96 -4.24
N ILE A 353 -3.54 11.63 -5.54
CA ILE A 353 -3.39 10.25 -6.01
C ILE A 353 -2.01 9.70 -5.61
N ASP A 354 -0.96 10.50 -5.77
CA ASP A 354 0.41 10.13 -5.40
C ASP A 354 0.57 9.96 -3.88
N GLN A 355 0.01 10.86 -3.07
CA GLN A 355 0.01 10.72 -1.62
C GLN A 355 -0.75 9.47 -1.16
N ARG A 356 -1.91 9.17 -1.76
CA ARG A 356 -2.61 7.91 -1.49
C ARG A 356 -1.74 6.71 -1.85
N GLY A 357 -1.02 6.77 -2.97
CA GLY A 357 -0.08 5.71 -3.38
C GLY A 357 1.00 5.47 -2.32
N LYS A 358 1.61 6.56 -1.81
CA LYS A 358 2.58 6.49 -0.71
C LYS A 358 1.98 5.90 0.56
N PHE A 359 0.76 6.29 0.91
CA PHE A 359 0.06 5.75 2.08
C PHE A 359 -0.16 4.24 1.98
N LEU A 360 -0.67 3.77 0.84
CA LEU A 360 -0.90 2.34 0.60
C LEU A 360 0.40 1.54 0.61
N TYR A 361 1.50 2.12 0.15
CA TYR A 361 2.81 1.51 0.22
C TYR A 361 3.30 1.45 1.67
N MET A 362 3.31 2.58 2.38
CA MET A 362 3.77 2.70 3.75
C MET A 362 3.04 1.73 4.70
N ILE A 363 1.72 1.64 4.62
CA ILE A 363 0.93 0.93 5.63
C ILE A 363 1.16 -0.59 5.65
N VAL A 364 1.66 -1.18 4.56
CA VAL A 364 1.90 -2.63 4.46
C VAL A 364 3.37 -3.03 4.46
N HIS A 365 4.31 -2.07 4.42
CA HIS A 365 5.74 -2.36 4.41
C HIS A 365 6.37 -1.97 5.74
N ARG A 366 7.16 -2.90 6.28
CA ARG A 366 8.02 -2.70 7.45
C ARG A 366 8.93 -1.49 7.28
N SER A 367 9.24 -0.81 8.38
CA SER A 367 10.17 0.35 8.44
C SER A 367 9.70 1.62 7.71
N TYR A 368 8.50 1.66 7.12
CA TYR A 368 7.96 2.87 6.51
C TYR A 368 6.95 3.61 7.40
N LEU A 369 6.29 2.92 8.33
CA LEU A 369 5.34 3.55 9.27
C LEU A 369 6.08 4.17 10.46
N THR A 370 6.82 5.25 10.18
CA THR A 370 7.71 5.91 11.13
C THR A 370 7.25 7.34 11.39
N PHE A 371 7.64 7.93 12.52
CA PHE A 371 7.31 9.32 12.83
C PHE A 371 7.80 10.28 11.74
N ASP A 372 9.05 10.11 11.29
CA ASP A 372 9.67 10.97 10.30
C ASP A 372 9.00 10.83 8.93
N PHE A 373 8.73 9.59 8.50
CA PHE A 373 8.04 9.36 7.23
C PHE A 373 6.63 9.94 7.25
N VAL A 374 5.89 9.76 8.36
CA VAL A 374 4.53 10.27 8.47
C VAL A 374 4.50 11.79 8.44
N THR A 375 5.40 12.43 9.19
CA THR A 375 5.46 13.90 9.27
C THR A 375 6.01 14.56 8.00
N GLU A 376 6.89 13.89 7.26
CA GLU A 376 7.42 14.37 5.98
C GLU A 376 6.37 14.32 4.86
N TYR A 377 5.61 13.22 4.76
CA TYR A 377 4.80 12.94 3.57
C TYR A 377 3.30 13.14 3.72
N PHE A 378 2.77 13.19 4.95
CA PHE A 378 1.33 13.28 5.19
C PHE A 378 0.95 14.54 5.98
N PRO A 379 -0.28 15.04 5.78
CA PRO A 379 -0.75 16.25 6.46
C PRO A 379 -1.01 16.00 7.95
N GLU A 380 -0.91 17.05 8.77
CA GLU A 380 -1.01 17.00 10.24
C GLU A 380 -2.31 16.34 10.73
N GLU A 381 -3.41 16.51 9.98
CA GLU A 381 -4.71 15.91 10.31
C GLU A 381 -4.69 14.38 10.33
N LEU A 382 -3.71 13.74 9.67
CA LEU A 382 -3.54 12.29 9.67
C LEU A 382 -2.54 11.80 10.72
N HIS A 383 -1.68 12.65 11.26
CA HIS A 383 -0.55 12.20 12.10
C HIS A 383 -1.02 11.40 13.32
N GLU A 384 -2.03 11.90 14.05
CA GLU A 384 -2.56 11.20 15.23
C GLU A 384 -3.09 9.81 14.88
N ALA A 385 -3.88 9.71 13.81
CA ALA A 385 -4.46 8.44 13.39
C ALA A 385 -3.38 7.45 12.90
N MET A 386 -2.38 7.94 12.16
CA MET A 386 -1.32 7.11 11.60
C MET A 386 -0.33 6.62 12.65
N LEU A 387 0.04 7.48 13.60
CA LEU A 387 1.05 7.20 14.61
C LEU A 387 0.46 6.59 15.89
N LYS A 388 -0.87 6.46 15.99
CA LYS A 388 -1.51 5.73 17.07
C LYS A 388 -0.96 4.30 17.10
N PRO A 389 -0.32 3.85 18.20
CA PRO A 389 0.19 2.49 18.30
C PRO A 389 -0.93 1.45 18.20
N VAL A 390 -0.65 0.33 17.52
CA VAL A 390 -1.51 -0.87 17.62
C VAL A 390 -1.29 -1.53 18.98
N PRO A 391 -2.32 -2.17 19.56
CA PRO A 391 -2.20 -2.84 20.85
C PRO A 391 -1.45 -4.17 20.67
N VAL A 392 -0.12 -4.13 20.80
CA VAL A 392 0.77 -5.30 20.80
C VAL A 392 1.05 -5.67 22.27
N PRO A 393 0.28 -6.58 22.89
CA PRO A 393 0.54 -6.96 24.28
C PRO A 393 1.85 -7.74 24.42
N ASP A 394 2.11 -8.68 23.51
CA ASP A 394 3.31 -9.48 23.44
C ASP A 394 3.58 -9.83 21.95
N PRO A 395 4.69 -9.35 21.35
CA PRO A 395 4.99 -9.63 19.95
C PRO A 395 5.30 -11.12 19.69
N TYR A 396 5.82 -11.86 20.67
CA TYR A 396 6.05 -13.30 20.56
C TYR A 396 4.72 -14.07 20.54
N GLU A 397 3.76 -13.66 21.37
CA GLU A 397 2.39 -14.19 21.38
C GLU A 397 1.72 -13.99 20.02
N LEU A 398 1.80 -12.79 19.45
CA LEU A 398 1.14 -12.48 18.18
C LEU A 398 1.77 -13.22 16.99
N CYS A 399 3.08 -13.50 17.04
CA CYS A 399 3.74 -14.39 16.08
C CYS A 399 3.18 -15.82 16.16
N PHE A 400 3.03 -16.36 17.37
CA PHE A 400 2.37 -17.66 17.57
C PHE A 400 0.91 -17.63 17.11
N ALA A 401 0.17 -16.58 17.46
CA ALA A 401 -1.24 -16.43 17.13
C ALA A 401 -1.46 -16.46 15.62
N MET A 402 -0.57 -15.83 14.83
CA MET A 402 -0.61 -15.89 13.38
C MET A 402 -0.49 -17.32 12.84
N LEU A 403 0.50 -18.08 13.32
CA LEU A 403 0.64 -19.48 12.95
C LEU A 403 -0.62 -20.26 13.32
N TYR A 404 -1.10 -20.12 14.56
CA TYR A 404 -2.27 -20.84 15.06
C TYR A 404 -3.58 -20.43 14.34
N ALA A 405 -3.68 -19.18 13.88
CA ALA A 405 -4.80 -18.70 13.09
C ALA A 405 -4.91 -19.42 11.73
N VAL A 406 -3.77 -19.75 11.11
CA VAL A 406 -3.75 -20.57 9.88
C VAL A 406 -4.30 -21.97 10.18
N GLU A 407 -3.80 -22.59 11.25
CA GLU A 407 -4.16 -23.97 11.65
C GLU A 407 -5.63 -24.13 12.05
N THR A 408 -6.24 -23.08 12.60
CA THR A 408 -7.65 -23.09 13.00
C THR A 408 -8.60 -22.65 11.88
N GLY A 409 -8.04 -22.27 10.71
CA GLY A 409 -8.82 -21.82 9.57
C GLY A 409 -9.40 -20.41 9.72
N ASN A 410 -8.84 -19.57 10.61
CA ASN A 410 -9.23 -18.16 10.74
C ASN A 410 -9.05 -17.41 9.40
N ASP A 411 -9.87 -16.40 9.14
CA ASP A 411 -9.85 -15.62 7.90
C ASP A 411 -8.70 -14.59 7.82
N ILE A 412 -8.21 -14.08 8.97
CA ILE A 412 -7.22 -12.99 9.02
C ILE A 412 -5.94 -13.32 8.23
N PRO A 413 -5.31 -14.50 8.39
CA PRO A 413 -4.12 -14.86 7.60
C PRO A 413 -4.33 -14.87 6.09
N TRP A 414 -5.58 -14.93 5.63
CA TRP A 414 -5.93 -14.94 4.21
C TRP A 414 -6.29 -13.55 3.68
N LEU A 415 -6.35 -12.54 4.54
CA LEU A 415 -6.43 -11.12 4.19
C LEU A 415 -5.01 -10.55 4.05
N TYR A 416 -4.29 -11.02 3.02
CA TYR A 416 -2.83 -10.90 2.89
C TYR A 416 -2.29 -9.50 3.15
N GLY A 417 -2.70 -8.49 2.36
CA GLY A 417 -2.17 -7.13 2.53
C GLY A 417 -2.39 -6.56 3.94
N SER A 418 -3.57 -6.75 4.52
CA SER A 418 -3.84 -6.25 5.88
C SER A 418 -3.13 -7.03 6.98
N CYS A 419 -3.02 -8.35 6.84
CA CYS A 419 -2.36 -9.19 7.82
C CYS A 419 -0.83 -9.04 7.74
N ILE A 420 -0.24 -8.94 6.55
CA ILE A 420 1.18 -8.59 6.36
C ILE A 420 1.48 -7.22 6.95
N GLY A 421 0.63 -6.21 6.73
CA GLY A 421 0.80 -4.90 7.36
C GLY A 421 0.72 -4.97 8.89
N THR A 422 -0.23 -5.74 9.43
CA THR A 422 -0.34 -5.97 10.88
C THR A 422 0.92 -6.64 11.43
N LEU A 423 1.38 -7.71 10.77
CA LEU A 423 2.57 -8.45 11.19
C LEU A 423 3.84 -7.64 11.05
N SER A 424 3.96 -6.79 10.04
CA SER A 424 5.10 -5.89 9.88
C SER A 424 5.26 -4.98 11.09
N GLU A 425 4.16 -4.45 11.63
CA GLU A 425 4.20 -3.71 12.89
C GLU A 425 4.49 -4.62 14.09
N VAL A 426 3.91 -5.82 14.17
CA VAL A 426 4.19 -6.75 15.28
C VAL A 426 5.67 -7.13 15.34
N VAL A 427 6.30 -7.45 14.21
CA VAL A 427 7.71 -7.86 14.18
C VAL A 427 8.64 -6.69 14.51
N ASP A 428 8.25 -5.44 14.24
CA ASP A 428 9.03 -4.25 14.64
C ASP A 428 9.09 -4.06 16.17
N TYR A 429 8.24 -4.77 16.93
CA TYR A 429 8.28 -4.79 18.40
C TYR A 429 9.19 -5.90 18.93
N LEU A 430 9.65 -6.83 18.07
CA LEU A 430 10.63 -7.83 18.45
C LEU A 430 12.01 -7.18 18.68
N PRO A 431 12.88 -7.83 19.47
CA PRO A 431 14.25 -7.39 19.70
C PRO A 431 15.08 -7.19 18.44
N TRP A 432 14.99 -8.14 17.50
CA TRP A 432 15.60 -8.09 16.17
C TRP A 432 14.71 -7.39 15.12
N GLY A 433 13.62 -6.77 15.60
CA GLY A 433 12.61 -6.07 14.82
C GLY A 433 13.05 -4.74 14.24
N MET A 434 14.25 -4.24 14.52
CA MET A 434 14.86 -3.11 13.83
C MET A 434 16.30 -3.49 13.48
N SER A 435 16.79 -3.06 12.31
CA SER A 435 18.13 -3.38 11.79
C SER A 435 19.20 -3.50 12.88
N ASP A 436 19.88 -4.65 12.90
CA ASP A 436 21.11 -5.00 13.64
C ASP A 436 21.49 -4.03 14.75
N TYR A 437 20.91 -4.20 15.94
CA TYR A 437 21.58 -3.72 17.14
C TYR A 437 22.90 -4.50 17.28
N SER A 438 24.03 -3.82 17.09
CA SER A 438 25.37 -4.38 17.28
C SER A 438 25.99 -3.81 18.55
N GLU A 439 26.18 -4.66 19.56
CA GLU A 439 26.85 -4.29 20.82
C GLU A 439 28.35 -3.95 20.61
N MET A 440 28.94 -4.33 19.47
CA MET A 440 30.29 -3.89 19.07
C MET A 440 30.38 -2.37 18.85
N GLU A 441 29.24 -1.69 18.76
CA GLU A 441 29.14 -0.24 18.65
C GLU A 441 28.65 0.44 19.95
N ASP A 442 28.33 -0.34 21.02
CA ASP A 442 27.95 0.18 22.33
C ASP A 442 29.09 0.06 23.37
N PRO A 443 29.75 1.17 23.76
CA PRO A 443 30.87 1.16 24.69
C PRO A 443 30.50 0.92 26.17
N TYR A 444 29.24 0.57 26.49
CA TYR A 444 28.78 0.51 27.89
C TYR A 444 29.07 -0.82 28.63
N TRP A 445 29.27 -1.95 27.93
CA TRP A 445 29.08 -3.29 28.53
C TRP A 445 30.34 -4.12 28.85
N GLU A 446 31.57 -3.60 28.76
CA GLU A 446 32.79 -4.41 28.92
C GLU A 446 33.07 -5.04 30.33
N GLU A 447 32.30 -4.77 31.40
CA GLU A 447 32.75 -5.13 32.78
C GLU A 447 31.74 -5.79 33.76
N VAL A 448 30.55 -6.26 33.36
CA VAL A 448 29.57 -6.81 34.34
C VAL A 448 29.39 -8.33 34.22
N PRO A 449 29.56 -9.13 35.31
CA PRO A 449 29.35 -10.58 35.28
C PRO A 449 27.86 -10.97 35.26
N PRO A 450 27.51 -12.16 34.74
CA PRO A 450 26.12 -12.55 34.50
C PRO A 450 25.35 -12.73 35.82
N MET A 451 24.18 -12.11 35.92
CA MET A 451 23.24 -12.28 37.03
C MET A 451 22.14 -13.27 36.63
N SER A 452 21.65 -14.06 37.60
CA SER A 452 20.56 -15.01 37.40
C SER A 452 19.20 -14.33 37.52
N SER A 453 18.26 -14.61 36.61
CA SER A 453 17.04 -13.82 36.44
C SER A 453 15.73 -14.42 36.97
N LYS A 454 14.69 -13.57 36.97
CA LYS A 454 13.28 -13.89 37.21
C LYS A 454 12.41 -13.21 36.14
N VAL A 455 11.26 -13.81 35.84
CA VAL A 455 10.20 -13.31 34.93
C VAL A 455 9.80 -11.86 35.28
N PRO A 456 9.56 -10.95 34.31
CA PRO A 456 9.34 -9.53 34.60
C PRO A 456 7.87 -9.15 34.88
N ASP A 457 7.67 -8.12 35.73
CA ASP A 457 6.40 -7.74 36.36
C ASP A 457 5.61 -6.59 35.66
N PHE A 458 6.03 -6.04 34.51
CA PHE A 458 5.47 -4.78 33.96
C PHE A 458 4.93 -4.85 32.50
N PRO A 459 3.71 -4.31 32.23
CA PRO A 459 3.03 -4.38 30.92
C PRO A 459 3.45 -3.34 29.86
N ASP A 460 4.38 -2.43 30.15
CA ASP A 460 4.82 -1.32 29.27
C ASP A 460 6.10 -1.62 28.47
N TRP A 461 6.61 -2.86 28.54
CA TRP A 461 7.94 -3.23 28.03
C TRP A 461 8.06 -3.13 26.49
N TYR A 462 6.97 -3.39 25.78
CA TYR A 462 6.94 -3.39 24.31
C TYR A 462 6.54 -2.03 23.71
N ALA A 463 6.15 -1.05 24.52
CA ALA A 463 5.80 0.28 24.02
C ALA A 463 7.04 1.02 23.48
N ARG A 464 6.97 1.56 22.25
CA ARG A 464 8.05 2.33 21.58
C ARG A 464 8.17 3.75 22.14
N ASP A 465 8.40 3.88 23.44
CA ASP A 465 8.34 5.17 24.15
C ASP A 465 9.73 5.82 24.37
N TYR A 466 10.81 5.13 23.99
CA TYR A 466 12.16 5.55 24.35
C TYR A 466 12.93 6.16 23.18
N TYR A 467 13.36 7.40 23.37
CA TYR A 467 14.14 8.18 22.41
C TYR A 467 15.55 8.39 22.95
N TRP A 468 16.58 8.04 22.18
CA TRP A 468 17.95 8.39 22.55
C TRP A 468 18.19 9.88 22.25
N LYS A 469 18.64 10.65 23.25
CA LYS A 469 19.07 12.03 23.00
C LYS A 469 20.43 11.99 22.34
N ASN A 470 20.51 12.53 21.11
CA ASN A 470 21.72 12.82 20.31
C ASN A 470 22.09 11.81 19.21
N ASP A 471 21.18 10.93 18.77
CA ASP A 471 21.39 10.16 17.55
C ASP A 471 20.39 10.61 16.48
N ASP A 472 20.90 11.08 15.35
CA ASP A 472 20.10 11.69 14.29
C ASP A 472 19.45 10.62 13.36
N GLU A 473 19.67 9.33 13.64
CA GLU A 473 19.29 8.21 12.75
C GLU A 473 18.37 7.13 13.36
N TYR A 474 17.98 7.19 14.64
CA TYR A 474 17.19 6.11 15.27
C TYR A 474 15.82 6.50 15.83
N GLU A 475 14.81 5.77 15.35
CA GLU A 475 13.41 5.80 15.79
C GLU A 475 13.22 5.37 17.25
N ALA A 476 12.06 5.70 17.80
CA ALA A 476 11.64 5.29 19.14
C ALA A 476 11.77 3.77 19.34
N ARG A 477 12.46 3.35 20.40
CA ARG A 477 12.68 1.95 20.79
C ARG A 477 11.73 1.56 21.91
N ASN A 478 11.46 0.27 22.05
CA ASN A 478 10.80 -0.25 23.25
C ASN A 478 11.80 -0.69 24.32
N LEU A 479 11.34 -0.84 25.57
CA LEU A 479 12.20 -1.29 26.67
C LEU A 479 12.84 -2.64 26.37
N SER A 480 12.21 -3.52 25.59
CA SER A 480 12.77 -4.84 25.26
C SER A 480 13.91 -4.72 24.26
N GLN A 481 13.98 -3.62 23.51
CA GLN A 481 15.05 -3.29 22.58
C GLN A 481 16.20 -2.48 23.21
N ILE A 482 15.98 -1.89 24.39
CA ILE A 482 16.98 -1.07 25.11
C ILE A 482 17.53 -1.79 26.34
N ILE A 483 16.67 -2.53 27.01
CA ILE A 483 16.94 -3.22 28.26
C ILE A 483 16.84 -4.71 27.96
N TYR A 484 17.94 -5.31 27.53
CA TYR A 484 18.16 -6.72 27.81
C TYR A 484 18.71 -6.83 29.23
N PHE A 485 17.77 -6.89 30.17
CA PHE A 485 17.98 -7.54 31.45
C PHE A 485 17.10 -8.78 31.46
N ILE A 486 17.75 -9.93 31.53
CA ILE A 486 17.21 -11.07 32.24
C ILE A 486 18.08 -11.20 33.50
#